data_AF-A0A0H1RGH7-F1
#
_entry.id   AF-A0A0H1RGH7-F1
#
_cell.length_a   1.000
_cell.length_b   1.000
_cell.length_c   1.000
_cell.angle_alpha   90.00
_cell.angle_beta   90.00
_cell.angle_gamma   90.00
#
_symmetry.space_group_name_H-M   'P 1'
#
loop_
_entity.id
_entity.type
_entity.pdbx_description
1 polymer ?
#
loop_
_entity_poly.entity_id
_entity_poly.type
_entity_poly.pdbx_seq_one_letter_code
_entity_poly.pdbx_strand_id
1 'polypeptide(L)'
;MELADLLLAGDPGRDRWIAAGASMVAVDTLVHNFLRRTGILHRFGAEHDYGASCYGPGGCAELSGVFPWFVQHAVWRFCAQGELDICNGNRIDDRFRCGNWYCPAFRTCDRAPLKNGQA
;
A
#
# COMPACT_ATOMS: atom_id res chain seq x y z
N MET A 1 16.30 -10.05 0.63
CA MET A 1 15.15 -10.96 0.52
C MET A 1 14.32 -10.72 1.76
N GLU A 2 13.29 -9.93 1.60
CA GLU A 2 12.34 -9.58 2.67
C GLU A 2 11.20 -10.60 2.68
N LEU A 3 10.50 -10.75 3.82
CA LEU A 3 9.30 -11.60 3.89
C LEU A 3 8.26 -11.20 2.84
N ALA A 4 8.21 -9.93 2.46
CA ALA A 4 7.35 -9.43 1.40
C ALA A 4 7.65 -10.05 0.03
N ASP A 5 8.91 -10.32 -0.31
CA ASP A 5 9.28 -10.97 -1.58
C ASP A 5 8.68 -12.39 -1.67
N LEU A 6 8.61 -13.09 -0.54
CA LEU A 6 7.96 -14.39 -0.42
C LEU A 6 6.43 -14.26 -0.53
N LEU A 7 5.84 -13.30 0.18
CA LEU A 7 4.38 -13.12 0.24
C LEU A 7 3.78 -12.52 -1.04
N LEU A 8 4.56 -11.81 -1.83
CA LEU A 8 4.11 -11.07 -3.01
C LEU A 8 4.68 -11.60 -4.33
N ALA A 9 5.12 -12.86 -4.36
CA ALA A 9 5.63 -13.52 -5.56
C ALA A 9 6.81 -12.78 -6.23
N GLY A 10 7.71 -12.20 -5.41
CA GLY A 10 8.80 -11.34 -5.88
C GLY A 10 9.97 -12.07 -6.58
N ASP A 11 10.08 -13.40 -6.44
CA ASP A 11 11.12 -14.20 -7.08
C ASP A 11 10.57 -15.01 -8.28
N PRO A 12 10.83 -14.58 -9.53
CA PRO A 12 10.35 -15.26 -10.73
C PRO A 12 11.01 -16.62 -10.97
N GLY A 13 12.10 -16.95 -10.26
CA GLY A 13 12.78 -18.25 -10.35
C GLY A 13 12.16 -19.33 -9.45
N ARG A 14 11.11 -19.02 -8.70
CA ARG A 14 10.49 -19.92 -7.72
C ARG A 14 8.99 -20.09 -7.95
N ASP A 15 8.62 -20.99 -8.86
CA ASP A 15 7.24 -21.24 -9.28
C ASP A 15 6.25 -21.43 -8.12
N ARG A 16 6.63 -22.15 -7.06
CA ARG A 16 5.76 -22.37 -5.88
C ARG A 16 5.50 -21.08 -5.11
N TRP A 17 6.47 -20.16 -5.07
CA TRP A 17 6.33 -18.87 -4.39
C TRP A 17 5.44 -17.94 -5.20
N ILE A 18 5.55 -18.00 -6.53
CA ILE A 18 4.64 -17.29 -7.43
C ILE A 18 3.21 -17.78 -7.20
N ALA A 19 2.99 -19.10 -7.20
CA ALA A 19 1.65 -19.67 -7.01
C ALA A 19 1.06 -19.33 -5.63
N ALA A 20 1.84 -19.44 -4.56
CA ALA A 20 1.41 -19.12 -3.21
C ALA A 20 1.16 -17.61 -3.03
N GLY A 21 2.11 -16.76 -3.44
CA GLY A 21 2.00 -15.31 -3.33
C GLY A 21 0.91 -14.72 -4.22
N ALA A 22 0.66 -15.28 -5.41
CA ALA A 22 -0.45 -14.87 -6.28
C ALA A 22 -1.83 -15.25 -5.70
N SER A 23 -1.87 -16.18 -4.75
CA SER A 23 -3.11 -16.61 -4.08
C SER A 23 -3.36 -15.88 -2.75
N MET A 24 -2.47 -14.96 -2.35
CA MET A 24 -2.51 -14.27 -1.06
C MET A 24 -2.48 -12.75 -1.24
N VAL A 25 -3.33 -12.05 -0.48
CA VAL A 25 -3.29 -10.59 -0.41
C VAL A 25 -2.72 -10.20 0.95
N ALA A 26 -1.53 -9.62 0.97
CA ALA A 26 -0.90 -9.11 2.18
C ALA A 26 -1.12 -7.59 2.33
N VAL A 27 -1.91 -7.19 3.33
CA VAL A 27 -2.12 -5.78 3.68
C VAL A 27 -1.35 -5.48 4.96
N ASP A 28 -0.24 -4.77 4.82
CA ASP A 28 0.50 -4.17 5.93
C ASP A 28 0.14 -2.67 6.09
N THR A 29 0.82 -2.01 7.02
CA THR A 29 0.64 -0.57 7.25
C THR A 29 1.06 0.28 6.06
N LEU A 30 2.02 -0.15 5.23
CA LEU A 30 2.46 0.59 4.06
C LEU A 30 1.39 0.58 2.96
N VAL A 31 0.86 -0.60 2.63
CA VAL A 31 -0.21 -0.78 1.65
C VAL A 31 -1.46 -0.03 2.10
N HIS A 32 -1.91 -0.23 3.34
CA HIS A 32 -3.10 0.45 3.86
C HIS A 32 -2.93 1.97 3.83
N ASN A 33 -1.80 2.50 4.32
CA ASN A 33 -1.56 3.93 4.33
C ASN A 33 -1.42 4.50 2.91
N PHE A 34 -0.84 3.77 1.96
CA PHE A 34 -0.80 4.17 0.56
C PHE A 34 -2.21 4.35 0.00
N LEU A 35 -3.11 3.37 0.22
CA LEU A 35 -4.49 3.44 -0.26
C LEU A 35 -5.26 4.61 0.38
N ARG A 36 -4.99 4.92 1.66
CA ARG A 36 -5.55 6.10 2.33
C ARG A 36 -4.99 7.42 1.80
N ARG A 37 -3.67 7.60 1.77
CA ARG A 37 -3.03 8.87 1.35
C ARG A 37 -3.39 9.25 -0.08
N THR A 38 -3.46 8.25 -0.96
CA THR A 38 -3.80 8.46 -2.36
C THR A 38 -5.28 8.76 -2.58
N GLY A 39 -6.14 8.55 -1.57
CA GLY A 39 -7.58 8.73 -1.64
C GLY A 39 -8.32 7.56 -2.28
N ILE A 40 -7.65 6.42 -2.51
CA ILE A 40 -8.28 5.23 -3.10
C ILE A 40 -9.40 4.73 -2.18
N LEU A 41 -9.15 4.57 -0.87
CA LEU A 41 -10.20 4.11 0.05
C LEU A 41 -11.41 5.04 0.06
N HIS A 42 -11.18 6.36 0.05
CA HIS A 42 -12.25 7.36 -0.01
C HIS A 42 -13.10 7.22 -1.28
N ARG A 43 -12.47 7.13 -2.45
CA ARG A 43 -13.17 7.01 -3.75
C ARG A 43 -13.99 5.74 -3.88
N PHE A 44 -13.61 4.67 -3.19
CA PHE A 44 -14.36 3.40 -3.18
C PHE A 44 -15.29 3.24 -1.98
N GLY A 45 -15.45 4.26 -1.11
CA GLY A 45 -16.30 4.16 0.08
C GLY A 45 -15.83 3.12 1.10
N ALA A 46 -14.52 2.86 1.12
CA ALA A 46 -13.86 1.80 1.87
C ALA A 46 -13.00 2.34 3.03
N GLU A 47 -13.37 3.48 3.61
CA GLU A 47 -12.61 4.08 4.71
C GLU A 47 -12.73 3.25 5.99
N HIS A 48 -11.58 2.93 6.60
CA HIS A 48 -11.48 2.20 7.86
C HIS A 48 -10.10 2.43 8.49
N ASP A 49 -9.98 2.13 9.79
CA ASP A 49 -8.70 2.09 10.48
C ASP A 49 -7.90 0.83 10.12
N TYR A 50 -6.58 0.95 10.12
CA TYR A 50 -5.70 -0.19 9.93
C TYR A 50 -5.95 -1.28 10.99
N GLY A 51 -6.08 -2.53 10.55
CA GLY A 51 -6.29 -3.68 11.43
C GLY A 51 -7.14 -4.75 10.78
N ALA A 52 -7.97 -5.43 11.58
CA ALA A 52 -8.84 -6.51 11.10
C ALA A 52 -9.78 -6.07 9.95
N SER A 53 -10.23 -4.81 9.97
CA SER A 53 -11.09 -4.24 8.92
C SER A 53 -10.46 -4.24 7.53
N CYS A 54 -9.12 -4.27 7.42
CA CYS A 54 -8.43 -4.40 6.14
C CYS A 54 -8.82 -5.68 5.37
N TYR A 55 -9.16 -6.74 6.10
CA TYR A 55 -9.51 -8.06 5.55
C TYR A 55 -11.03 -8.33 5.61
N GLY A 56 -11.82 -7.38 6.11
CA GLY A 56 -13.27 -7.46 6.14
C GLY A 56 -13.91 -7.09 4.79
N PRO A 57 -15.24 -7.25 4.67
CA PRO A 57 -15.99 -6.83 3.48
C PRO A 57 -15.77 -5.34 3.17
N GLY A 58 -15.45 -5.02 1.93
CA GLY A 58 -15.11 -3.65 1.49
C GLY A 58 -13.75 -3.16 1.99
N GLY A 59 -12.91 -4.02 2.57
CA GLY A 59 -11.59 -3.68 3.09
C GLY A 59 -10.50 -3.58 2.03
N CYS A 60 -9.27 -3.24 2.46
CA CYS A 60 -8.10 -3.15 1.58
C CYS A 60 -7.83 -4.44 0.80
N ALA A 61 -8.08 -5.61 1.39
CA ALA A 61 -7.78 -6.89 0.77
C ALA A 61 -8.69 -7.17 -0.44
N GLU A 62 -9.99 -6.84 -0.33
CA GLU A 62 -10.95 -6.98 -1.42
C GLU A 62 -10.64 -5.99 -2.56
N LEU A 63 -10.32 -4.74 -2.22
CA LEU A 63 -9.86 -3.75 -3.20
C LEU A 63 -8.55 -4.14 -3.89
N SER A 64 -7.64 -4.78 -3.17
CA SER A 64 -6.36 -5.22 -3.74
C SER A 64 -6.50 -6.48 -4.59
N GLY A 65 -7.46 -7.35 -4.24
CA GLY A 65 -7.77 -8.58 -4.97
C GLY A 65 -8.35 -8.37 -6.38
N VAL A 66 -8.88 -7.19 -6.68
CA VAL A 66 -9.36 -6.86 -8.04
C VAL A 66 -8.24 -6.42 -8.99
N PHE A 67 -7.04 -6.10 -8.47
CA PHE A 67 -5.89 -5.73 -9.30
C PHE A 67 -4.97 -6.94 -9.51
N PRO A 68 -4.20 -6.99 -10.63
CA PRO A 68 -3.15 -8.00 -10.77
C PRO A 68 -2.14 -7.92 -9.62
N TRP A 69 -1.68 -9.06 -9.09
CA TRP A 69 -0.81 -9.13 -7.91
C TRP A 69 0.47 -8.31 -8.03
N PHE A 70 1.01 -8.15 -9.25
CA PHE A 70 2.20 -7.33 -9.48
C PHE A 70 1.97 -5.86 -9.14
N VAL A 71 0.71 -5.38 -9.15
CA VAL A 71 0.34 -4.03 -8.71
C VAL A 71 0.50 -3.91 -7.21
N GLN A 72 0.06 -4.91 -6.43
CA GLN A 72 0.28 -4.93 -4.98
C GLN A 72 1.77 -4.95 -4.64
N HIS A 73 2.56 -5.78 -5.34
CA HIS A 73 4.00 -5.81 -5.16
C HIS A 73 4.64 -4.46 -5.52
N ALA A 74 4.24 -3.83 -6.62
CA ALA A 74 4.71 -2.50 -7.00
C ALA A 74 4.37 -1.43 -5.95
N VAL A 75 3.17 -1.47 -5.36
CA VAL A 75 2.78 -0.57 -4.25
C VAL A 75 3.67 -0.79 -3.03
N TRP A 76 3.92 -2.05 -2.65
CA TRP A 76 4.82 -2.35 -1.54
C TRP A 76 6.23 -1.80 -1.81
N ARG A 77 6.82 -2.09 -2.98
CA ARG A 77 8.14 -1.58 -3.37
C ARG A 77 8.21 -0.05 -3.41
N PHE A 78 7.11 0.60 -3.79
CA PHE A 78 7.01 2.06 -3.80
C PHE A 78 7.08 2.68 -2.40
N CYS A 79 6.66 1.93 -1.38
CA CYS A 79 6.57 2.40 0.00
C CYS A 79 7.70 1.89 0.90
N ALA A 80 8.26 0.72 0.61
CA ALA A 80 9.22 0.05 1.49
C ALA A 80 10.58 0.77 1.52
N GLN A 81 11.17 0.85 2.72
CA GLN A 81 12.46 1.52 2.94
C GLN A 81 13.62 0.85 2.21
N GLY A 82 13.59 -0.48 2.06
CA GLY A 82 14.60 -1.23 1.33
C GLY A 82 14.45 -1.17 -0.20
N GLU A 83 13.40 -0.51 -0.70
CA GLU A 83 13.06 -0.45 -2.12
C GLU A 83 13.13 1.00 -2.63
N LEU A 84 12.00 1.60 -3.04
CA LEU A 84 11.98 2.97 -3.58
C LEU A 84 11.89 4.04 -2.49
N ASP A 85 11.33 3.71 -1.32
CA ASP A 85 11.20 4.64 -0.17
C ASP A 85 10.46 5.96 -0.49
N ILE A 86 9.59 5.99 -1.52
CA ILE A 86 8.93 7.23 -1.98
C ILE A 86 7.70 7.57 -1.14
N CYS A 87 6.82 6.59 -0.91
CA CYS A 87 5.60 6.75 -0.10
C CYS A 87 5.71 6.06 1.27
N ASN A 88 6.89 6.07 1.86
CA ASN A 88 7.13 5.39 3.12
C ASN A 88 6.43 6.07 4.30
N GLY A 89 5.51 5.36 4.95
CA GLY A 89 4.79 5.88 6.11
C GLY A 89 5.59 6.08 7.38
N ASN A 90 6.80 5.52 7.46
CA ASN A 90 7.73 5.78 8.55
C ASN A 90 8.55 7.05 8.32
N ARG A 91 8.61 7.56 7.08
CA ARG A 91 9.38 8.76 6.69
C ARG A 91 8.49 9.99 6.48
N ILE A 92 7.24 9.78 6.07
CA ILE A 92 6.29 10.85 5.79
C ILE A 92 5.70 11.40 7.10
N ASP A 93 5.72 12.72 7.25
CA ASP A 93 4.96 13.40 8.29
C ASP A 93 3.47 13.49 7.91
N ASP A 94 2.73 12.45 8.29
CA ASP A 94 1.30 12.29 7.99
C ASP A 94 0.37 13.28 8.74
N ARG A 95 0.91 14.26 9.48
CA ARG A 95 0.13 15.38 10.03
C ARG A 95 -0.25 16.40 8.96
N PHE A 96 0.49 16.43 7.84
CA PHE A 96 0.32 17.40 6.77
C PHE A 96 0.19 16.71 5.41
N ARG A 97 -0.32 17.43 4.41
CA ARG A 97 -0.34 16.94 3.03
C ARG A 97 1.08 16.75 2.52
N CYS A 98 1.35 15.60 1.90
CA CYS A 98 2.67 15.28 1.38
C CYS A 98 3.15 16.33 0.34
N GLY A 99 4.34 16.89 0.55
CA GLY A 99 4.96 17.90 -0.32
C GLY A 99 5.94 17.33 -1.37
N ASN A 100 6.07 16.01 -1.49
CA ASN A 100 7.01 15.38 -2.44
C ASN A 100 6.51 15.50 -3.89
N TRP A 101 6.81 16.63 -4.53
CA TRP A 101 6.36 16.95 -5.89
C TRP A 101 7.00 16.08 -6.99
N TYR A 102 8.11 15.39 -6.69
CA TYR A 102 8.73 14.41 -7.59
C TYR A 102 8.07 13.03 -7.52
N CYS A 103 7.14 12.80 -6.59
CA CYS A 103 6.42 11.53 -6.49
C CYS A 103 5.68 11.22 -7.80
N PRO A 104 5.87 10.03 -8.41
CA PRO A 104 5.17 9.65 -9.64
C PRO A 104 3.64 9.72 -9.54
N ALA A 105 3.09 9.52 -8.35
CA ALA A 105 1.66 9.61 -8.08
C ALA A 105 1.18 11.04 -7.74
N PHE A 106 2.06 12.04 -7.65
CA PHE A 106 1.75 13.35 -7.05
C PHE A 106 0.53 14.05 -7.67
N ARG A 107 0.37 13.95 -9.00
CA ARG A 107 -0.71 14.62 -9.73
C ARG A 107 -2.08 14.01 -9.47
N THR A 108 -2.15 12.72 -9.17
CA THR A 108 -3.40 11.96 -8.97
C THR A 108 -3.60 11.55 -7.51
N CYS A 109 -2.63 11.80 -6.65
CA CYS A 109 -2.68 11.50 -5.22
C CYS A 109 -3.37 12.64 -4.47
N ASP A 110 -4.38 12.28 -3.68
CA ASP A 110 -5.09 13.23 -2.83
C ASP A 110 -4.17 13.79 -1.74
N ARG A 111 -3.08 13.08 -1.42
CA ARG A 111 -2.09 13.45 -0.39
C ARG A 111 -2.77 13.70 0.95
N ALA A 112 -3.76 12.86 1.26
CA ALA A 112 -4.56 12.97 2.47
C ALA A 112 -3.64 12.81 3.70
N PRO A 113 -3.64 13.77 4.64
CA PRO A 113 -2.97 13.59 5.92
C PRO A 113 -3.69 12.49 6.71
N LEU A 114 -2.93 11.60 7.35
CA LEU A 114 -3.50 10.46 8.06
C LEU A 114 -3.66 10.70 9.56
N LYS A 115 -2.96 11.70 10.11
CA LYS A 115 -2.99 12.09 11.52
C LYS A 115 -3.60 13.48 11.65
N ASN A 116 -4.36 13.70 12.72
CA ASN A 116 -4.86 15.04 13.03
C ASN A 116 -3.68 15.98 13.28
N GLY A 117 -3.54 16.99 12.44
CA GLY A 117 -2.49 18.01 12.54
C GLY A 117 -2.77 18.97 13.69
N GLN A 118 -2.42 18.57 14.90
CA GLN A 118 -2.13 19.53 15.96
C GLN A 118 -0.63 19.83 15.90
N ALA A 119 -0.31 21.10 15.69
CA ALA A 119 1.06 21.61 15.62
C ALA A 119 1.78 21.46 16.96
#